data_AF-Q22527-F1
#
_entry.id   AF-Q22527-F1
#
_cell.length_a   1.000
_cell.length_b   1.000
_cell.length_c   1.000
_cell.angle_alpha   90.00
_cell.angle_beta   90.00
_cell.angle_gamma   90.00
#
_symmetry.space_group_name_H-M   'P 1'
#
loop_
_entity.id
_entity.type
_entity.pdbx_description
1 polymer ?
#
loop_
_entity_poly.entity_id
_entity_poly.type
_entity_poly.pdbx_seq_one_letter_code
_entity_poly.pdbx_strand_id
1 'polypeptide(L)'
;MEMASMDTSQDELVNEISQNVQMRFGTLFNQKPTLSDRVQRFAPGLALQIFILAKFSFVFYLAFERPWHTKETPFVLVTLAINTIVLISAITQDFCTLILTWIITCSQLILYVFLLIVIPIFLTDYFASEAQRYMNYPHEWKVFKDFINYESSEERRFRQEIEYGFGIEMVLVCMVFVIGVQFALLNATLNAKLDHSTRQKQVREKRNSVYLI
;
A
#
# COMPACT_ATOMS: atom_id res chain seq x y z
N MET A 1 59.60 40.16 27.78
CA MET A 1 59.44 38.86 28.46
C MET A 1 57.94 38.64 28.71
N GLU A 2 57.14 38.68 27.63
CA GLU A 2 55.67 38.82 27.70
C GLU A 2 54.91 37.97 26.65
N MET A 3 55.60 37.11 25.89
CA MET A 3 54.95 36.30 24.83
C MET A 3 54.49 34.90 25.30
N ALA A 4 54.78 34.50 26.54
CA ALA A 4 54.49 33.14 27.02
C ALA A 4 53.10 32.96 27.65
N SER A 5 52.36 34.04 27.93
CA SER A 5 51.03 33.94 28.59
C SER A 5 49.86 33.86 27.62
N MET A 6 50.08 34.17 26.33
CA MET A 6 49.01 34.22 25.33
C MET A 6 48.73 32.83 24.74
N ASP A 7 49.77 32.01 24.52
CA ASP A 7 49.63 30.64 24.00
C ASP A 7 48.89 29.70 24.97
N THR A 8 49.11 29.85 26.29
CA THR A 8 48.43 29.01 27.30
C THR A 8 46.91 29.21 27.31
N SER A 9 46.43 30.42 26.99
CA SER A 9 44.99 30.71 26.95
C SER A 9 44.29 30.13 25.70
N GLN A 10 45.02 29.97 24.59
CA GLN A 10 44.48 29.34 23.40
C GLN A 10 44.37 27.82 23.58
N ASP A 11 45.38 27.20 24.19
CA ASP A 11 45.37 25.76 24.48
C ASP A 11 44.29 25.36 25.50
N GLU A 12 44.03 26.21 26.51
CA GLU A 12 42.91 26.00 27.45
C GLU A 12 41.54 26.09 26.75
N LEU A 13 41.35 27.07 25.85
CA LEU A 13 40.12 27.21 25.06
C LEU A 13 39.91 26.02 24.11
N VAL A 14 40.98 25.53 23.47
CA VAL A 14 40.91 24.35 22.60
C VAL A 14 40.60 23.10 23.42
N ASN A 15 41.16 22.95 24.62
CA ASN A 15 40.84 21.85 25.52
C ASN A 15 39.40 21.91 26.04
N GLU A 16 38.88 23.07 26.45
CA GLU A 16 37.48 23.23 26.85
C GLU A 16 36.51 22.97 25.70
N ILE A 17 36.83 23.42 24.48
CA ILE A 17 36.02 23.14 23.29
C ILE A 17 36.04 21.62 23.03
N SER A 18 37.20 20.97 23.09
CA SER A 18 37.31 19.52 22.88
C SER A 18 36.55 18.70 23.94
N GLN A 19 36.58 19.12 25.21
CA GLN A 19 35.86 18.47 26.30
C GLN A 19 34.35 18.71 26.21
N ASN A 20 33.91 19.92 25.88
CA ASN A 20 32.48 20.21 25.68
C ASN A 20 31.92 19.47 24.46
N VAL A 21 32.73 19.36 23.40
CA VAL A 21 32.41 18.55 22.23
C VAL A 21 32.34 17.08 22.63
N GLN A 22 33.33 16.52 23.32
CA GLN A 22 33.30 15.14 23.83
C GLN A 22 32.14 14.87 24.79
N MET A 23 31.77 15.81 25.67
CA MET A 23 30.64 15.66 26.59
C MET A 23 29.29 15.72 25.87
N ARG A 24 29.15 16.56 24.82
CA ARG A 24 27.97 16.52 23.94
C ARG A 24 27.92 15.24 23.10
N PHE A 25 29.06 14.72 22.67
CA PHE A 25 29.14 13.43 21.98
C PHE A 25 28.80 12.26 22.92
N GLY A 26 29.29 12.28 24.17
CA GLY A 26 28.99 11.26 25.18
C GLY A 26 27.52 11.22 25.61
N THR A 27 26.83 12.36 25.60
CA THR A 27 25.40 12.43 25.95
C THR A 27 24.48 12.05 24.78
N LEU A 28 24.84 12.38 23.53
CA LEU A 28 24.06 11.97 22.35
C LEU A 28 24.24 10.49 21.97
N PHE A 29 25.40 9.89 22.25
CA PHE A 29 25.66 8.48 21.93
C PHE A 29 25.17 7.48 22.99
N ASN A 30 24.86 7.94 24.21
CA ASN A 30 24.51 7.05 25.32
C ASN A 30 23.00 7.02 25.65
N GLN A 31 22.16 7.67 24.84
CA GLN A 31 20.73 7.38 24.85
C GLN A 31 20.53 5.99 24.23
N LYS A 32 20.47 4.97 25.11
CA LYS A 32 19.99 3.63 24.73
C LYS A 32 18.70 3.81 23.94
N PRO A 33 18.59 3.26 22.72
CA PRO A 33 17.36 3.39 21.93
C PRO A 33 16.23 2.86 22.80
N THR A 34 15.24 3.71 23.05
CA THR A 34 14.08 3.31 23.86
C THR A 34 13.38 2.15 23.14
N LEU A 35 12.68 1.28 23.88
CA LEU A 35 11.89 0.21 23.26
C LEU A 35 10.91 0.79 22.23
N SER A 36 10.40 2.01 22.47
CA SER A 36 9.59 2.78 21.53
C SER A 36 10.30 3.00 20.19
N ASP A 37 11.56 3.47 20.18
CA ASP A 37 12.33 3.67 18.95
C ASP A 37 12.58 2.37 18.18
N ARG A 38 12.74 1.26 18.90
CA ARG A 38 12.89 -0.06 18.27
C ARG A 38 11.56 -0.49 17.65
N VAL A 39 10.45 -0.39 18.38
CA VAL A 39 9.12 -0.76 17.89
C VAL A 39 8.74 0.10 16.68
N GLN A 40 8.96 1.41 16.71
CA GLN A 40 8.66 2.29 15.57
C GLN A 40 9.42 1.90 14.29
N ARG A 41 10.64 1.35 14.41
CA ARG A 41 11.42 0.88 13.25
C ARG A 41 10.89 -0.42 12.65
N PHE A 42 10.39 -1.34 13.48
CA PHE A 42 9.88 -2.64 13.03
C PHE A 42 8.38 -2.65 12.73
N ALA A 43 7.62 -1.73 13.33
CA ALA A 43 6.17 -1.63 13.22
C ALA A 43 5.66 -1.58 11.77
N PRO A 44 6.18 -0.73 10.86
CA PRO A 44 5.66 -0.69 9.49
C PRO A 44 5.92 -2.00 8.74
N GLY A 45 7.10 -2.62 8.94
CA GLY A 45 7.45 -3.90 8.32
C GLY A 45 6.62 -5.07 8.85
N LEU A 46 6.37 -5.12 10.16
CA LEU A 46 5.50 -6.13 10.78
C LEU A 46 4.04 -5.95 10.34
N ALA A 47 3.54 -4.70 10.31
CA ALA A 47 2.20 -4.40 9.82
C ALA A 47 2.03 -4.82 8.36
N LEU A 48 3.03 -4.56 7.52
CA LEU A 48 3.06 -5.00 6.12
C LEU A 48 3.01 -6.53 6.01
N GLN A 49 3.80 -7.25 6.80
CA GLN A 49 3.80 -8.72 6.81
C GLN A 49 2.46 -9.30 7.23
N ILE A 50 1.89 -8.81 8.34
CA ILE A 50 0.59 -9.27 8.85
C ILE A 50 -0.51 -8.99 7.81
N PHE A 51 -0.51 -7.79 7.22
CA PHE A 51 -1.49 -7.40 6.22
C PHE A 51 -1.39 -8.27 4.95
N ILE A 52 -0.18 -8.47 4.42
CA ILE A 52 0.03 -9.28 3.22
C ILE A 52 -0.29 -10.75 3.48
N LEU A 53 0.04 -11.27 4.68
CA LEU A 53 -0.34 -12.64 5.08
C LEU A 53 -1.87 -12.79 5.15
N ALA A 54 -2.57 -11.85 5.78
CA ALA A 54 -4.03 -11.87 5.86
C ALA A 54 -4.68 -11.78 4.47
N LYS A 55 -4.18 -10.87 3.61
CA LYS A 55 -4.61 -10.74 2.21
C LYS A 55 -4.38 -12.03 1.43
N PHE A 56 -3.20 -12.64 1.55
CA PHE A 56 -2.87 -13.89 0.87
C PHE A 56 -3.80 -15.02 1.32
N SER A 57 -4.00 -15.19 2.62
CA SER A 57 -4.92 -16.20 3.17
C SER A 57 -6.35 -16.03 2.68
N PHE A 58 -6.83 -14.78 2.58
CA PHE A 58 -8.16 -14.48 2.05
C PHE A 58 -8.28 -14.82 0.56
N VAL A 59 -7.31 -14.42 -0.27
CA VAL A 59 -7.30 -14.76 -1.70
C VAL A 59 -7.17 -16.27 -1.91
N PHE A 60 -6.36 -16.93 -1.09
CA PHE A 60 -6.21 -18.39 -1.11
C PHE A 60 -7.53 -19.08 -0.75
N TYR A 61 -8.23 -18.63 0.30
CA TYR A 61 -9.55 -19.14 0.66
C TYR A 61 -10.56 -19.04 -0.50
N LEU A 62 -10.66 -17.86 -1.13
CA LEU A 62 -11.53 -17.66 -2.29
C LEU A 62 -11.16 -18.55 -3.49
N ALA A 63 -9.86 -18.78 -3.71
CA ALA A 63 -9.39 -19.63 -4.79
C ALA A 63 -9.80 -21.10 -4.60
N PHE A 64 -10.00 -21.58 -3.37
CA PHE A 64 -10.39 -22.97 -3.08
C PHE A 64 -11.90 -23.15 -2.84
N GLU A 65 -12.60 -22.15 -2.34
CA GLU A 65 -14.03 -22.27 -2.00
C GLU A 65 -14.92 -22.37 -3.23
N ARG A 66 -14.55 -21.70 -4.33
CA ARG A 66 -15.38 -21.61 -5.53
C ARG A 66 -14.92 -22.58 -6.62
N PRO A 67 -15.82 -23.35 -7.25
CA PRO A 67 -15.49 -24.06 -8.49
C PRO A 67 -15.31 -23.05 -9.62
N TRP A 68 -14.06 -22.84 -10.04
CA TRP A 68 -13.73 -21.93 -11.14
C TRP A 68 -14.02 -22.58 -12.49
N HIS A 69 -14.56 -21.80 -13.43
CA HIS A 69 -14.64 -22.27 -14.81
C HIS A 69 -13.23 -22.42 -15.39
N THR A 70 -13.07 -23.36 -16.33
CA THR A 70 -11.77 -23.65 -16.98
C THR A 70 -11.13 -22.43 -17.65
N LYS A 71 -11.96 -21.46 -18.07
CA LYS A 71 -11.50 -20.17 -18.63
C LYS A 71 -10.99 -19.19 -17.56
N GLU A 72 -11.44 -19.32 -16.32
CA GLU A 72 -11.11 -18.44 -15.19
C GLU A 72 -9.90 -18.96 -14.40
N THR A 73 -9.69 -20.28 -14.37
CA THR A 73 -8.55 -20.94 -13.71
C THR A 73 -7.19 -20.29 -13.97
N PRO A 74 -6.79 -19.95 -15.23
CA PRO A 74 -5.49 -19.31 -15.46
C PRO A 74 -5.37 -17.93 -14.79
N PHE A 75 -6.45 -17.14 -14.76
CA PHE A 75 -6.45 -15.82 -14.12
C PHE A 75 -6.32 -15.92 -12.60
N VAL A 76 -6.98 -16.92 -12.00
CA VAL A 76 -6.86 -17.21 -10.56
C VAL A 76 -5.42 -17.62 -10.23
N LEU A 77 -4.82 -18.51 -11.03
CA LEU A 77 -3.42 -18.95 -10.84
C LEU A 77 -2.43 -17.79 -10.94
N VAL A 78 -2.58 -16.90 -11.94
CA VAL A 78 -1.73 -15.70 -12.08
C VAL A 78 -1.90 -14.77 -10.88
N THR A 79 -3.14 -14.55 -10.42
CA THR A 79 -3.42 -13.71 -9.24
C THR A 79 -2.79 -14.30 -7.99
N LEU A 80 -2.87 -15.62 -7.81
CA LEU A 80 -2.29 -16.32 -6.67
C LEU A 80 -0.77 -16.24 -6.70
N ALA A 81 -0.14 -16.44 -7.87
CA ALA A 81 1.29 -16.30 -8.07
C ALA A 81 1.81 -14.89 -7.75
N ILE A 82 1.11 -13.83 -8.20
CA ILE A 82 1.49 -12.46 -7.88
C ILE A 82 1.39 -12.21 -6.37
N ASN A 83 0.32 -12.66 -5.71
CA ASN A 83 0.19 -12.52 -4.25
C ASN A 83 1.27 -13.32 -3.50
N THR A 84 1.69 -14.49 -4.00
CA THR A 84 2.84 -15.24 -3.45
C THR A 84 4.14 -14.45 -3.57
N ILE A 85 4.42 -13.81 -4.71
CA ILE A 85 5.61 -12.96 -4.89
C ILE A 85 5.59 -11.81 -3.88
N VAL A 86 4.44 -11.15 -3.72
CA VAL A 86 4.25 -10.06 -2.76
C VAL A 86 4.48 -10.54 -1.32
N LEU A 87 3.98 -11.73 -0.96
CA LEU A 87 4.20 -12.36 0.34
C LEU A 87 5.68 -12.67 0.59
N ILE A 88 6.37 -13.28 -0.38
CA ILE A 88 7.80 -13.57 -0.27
C ILE A 88 8.59 -12.27 -0.06
N SER A 89 8.33 -11.23 -0.84
CA SER A 89 8.99 -9.92 -0.68
C SER A 89 8.74 -9.31 0.70
N ALA A 90 7.53 -9.46 1.24
CA ALA A 90 7.20 -8.97 2.58
C ALA A 90 7.93 -9.75 3.68
N ILE A 91 8.13 -11.06 3.50
CA ILE A 91 8.85 -11.91 4.45
C ILE A 91 10.35 -11.62 4.41
N THR A 92 10.98 -11.59 3.22
CA THR A 92 12.43 -11.35 3.13
C THR A 92 12.79 -9.92 3.51
N GLN A 93 11.88 -8.97 3.27
CA GLN A 93 12.09 -7.54 3.47
C GLN A 93 13.35 -7.01 2.77
N ASP A 94 13.84 -7.65 1.71
CA ASP A 94 15.00 -7.15 0.98
C ASP A 94 14.63 -5.85 0.25
N PHE A 95 15.56 -4.90 0.20
CA PHE A 95 15.28 -3.60 -0.42
C PHE A 95 14.92 -3.75 -1.90
N CYS A 96 15.59 -4.66 -2.61
CA CYS A 96 15.32 -4.96 -4.02
C CYS A 96 13.92 -5.59 -4.22
N THR A 97 13.54 -6.58 -3.39
CA THR A 97 12.24 -7.25 -3.50
C THR A 97 11.10 -6.33 -3.13
N LEU A 98 11.29 -5.44 -2.15
CA LEU A 98 10.32 -4.40 -1.80
C LEU A 98 10.11 -3.39 -2.92
N ILE A 99 11.16 -2.97 -3.63
CA ILE A 99 11.03 -2.09 -4.81
C ILE A 99 10.28 -2.82 -5.93
N LEU A 100 10.61 -4.07 -6.23
CA LEU A 100 9.88 -4.85 -7.23
C LEU A 100 8.40 -4.98 -6.87
N THR A 101 8.09 -5.29 -5.61
CA THR A 101 6.72 -5.33 -5.10
C THR A 101 6.04 -3.97 -5.16
N TRP A 102 6.75 -2.88 -4.95
CA TRP A 102 6.23 -1.52 -5.10
C TRP A 102 5.83 -1.23 -6.55
N ILE A 103 6.67 -1.61 -7.53
CA ILE A 103 6.36 -1.48 -8.96
C ILE A 103 5.13 -2.30 -9.33
N ILE A 104 5.08 -3.58 -8.90
CA ILE A 104 3.93 -4.46 -9.15
C ILE A 104 2.66 -3.87 -8.54
N THR A 105 2.70 -3.44 -7.28
CA THR A 105 1.54 -2.86 -6.57
C THR A 105 1.07 -1.57 -7.24
N CYS A 106 2.00 -0.73 -7.70
CA CYS A 106 1.69 0.50 -8.43
C CYS A 106 1.00 0.18 -9.77
N SER A 107 1.52 -0.78 -10.53
CA SER A 107 0.90 -1.22 -11.79
C SER A 107 -0.51 -1.79 -11.58
N GLN A 108 -0.72 -2.56 -10.51
CA GLN A 108 -2.03 -3.08 -10.13
C GLN A 108 -2.98 -1.95 -9.73
N LEU A 109 -2.53 -0.99 -8.93
CA LEU A 109 -3.37 0.14 -8.51
C LEU A 109 -3.85 0.94 -9.72
N ILE A 110 -2.95 1.27 -10.65
CA ILE A 110 -3.29 1.98 -11.89
C ILE A 110 -4.31 1.18 -12.71
N LEU A 111 -4.10 -0.14 -12.86
CA LEU A 111 -5.03 -1.02 -13.56
C LEU A 111 -6.42 -1.03 -12.92
N TYR A 112 -6.51 -1.18 -11.60
CA TYR A 112 -7.82 -1.21 -10.91
C TYR A 112 -8.52 0.14 -10.90
N VAL A 113 -7.78 1.25 -10.81
CA VAL A 113 -8.35 2.60 -10.97
C VAL A 113 -8.87 2.80 -12.39
N PHE A 114 -8.12 2.34 -13.41
CA PHE A 114 -8.59 2.39 -14.79
C PHE A 114 -9.85 1.55 -15.00
N LEU A 115 -9.89 0.32 -14.49
CA LEU A 115 -11.09 -0.52 -14.51
C LEU A 115 -12.26 0.14 -13.78
N LEU A 116 -12.01 0.86 -12.68
CA LEU A 116 -13.04 1.55 -11.90
C LEU A 116 -13.65 2.73 -12.66
N ILE A 117 -12.93 3.32 -13.59
CA ILE A 117 -13.49 4.36 -14.48
C ILE A 117 -14.22 3.71 -15.65
N VAL A 118 -13.63 2.67 -16.23
CA VAL A 118 -14.11 2.06 -17.48
C VAL A 118 -15.37 1.21 -17.26
N ILE A 119 -15.44 0.41 -16.20
CA ILE A 119 -16.57 -0.49 -15.94
C ILE A 119 -17.88 0.29 -15.73
N PRO A 120 -17.94 1.35 -14.90
CA PRO A 120 -19.16 2.14 -14.74
C PRO A 120 -19.60 2.83 -16.04
N ILE A 121 -18.65 3.28 -16.88
CA ILE A 121 -18.98 3.86 -18.19
C ILE A 121 -19.69 2.82 -19.06
N PHE A 122 -19.11 1.60 -19.17
CA PHE A 122 -19.72 0.52 -19.95
C PHE A 122 -21.06 0.04 -19.37
N LEU A 123 -21.17 -0.05 -18.03
CA LEU A 123 -22.44 -0.39 -17.38
C LEU A 123 -23.50 0.68 -17.62
N THR A 124 -23.15 1.96 -17.50
CA THR A 124 -24.08 3.07 -17.74
C THR A 124 -24.52 3.12 -19.20
N ASP A 125 -23.60 2.93 -20.15
CA ASP A 125 -23.92 2.89 -21.58
C ASP A 125 -24.80 1.69 -21.93
N TYR A 126 -24.49 0.51 -21.38
CA TYR A 126 -25.32 -0.69 -21.51
C TYR A 126 -26.73 -0.46 -20.94
N PHE A 127 -26.84 0.09 -19.74
CA PHE A 127 -28.14 0.40 -19.12
C PHE A 127 -28.90 1.49 -19.87
N ALA A 128 -28.22 2.50 -20.43
CA ALA A 128 -28.85 3.54 -21.24
C ALA A 128 -29.40 2.98 -22.57
N SER A 129 -28.64 2.12 -23.25
CA SER A 129 -29.05 1.44 -24.46
C SER A 129 -30.28 0.56 -24.22
N GLU A 130 -30.29 -0.19 -23.13
CA GLU A 130 -31.39 -1.10 -22.82
C GLU A 130 -32.63 -0.33 -22.31
N ALA A 131 -32.45 0.73 -21.50
CA ALA A 131 -33.54 1.60 -21.08
C ALA A 131 -34.24 2.30 -22.26
N GLN A 132 -33.51 2.66 -23.32
CA GLN A 132 -34.10 3.20 -24.55
C GLN A 132 -35.02 2.17 -25.25
N ARG A 133 -34.67 0.88 -25.21
CA ARG A 133 -35.53 -0.18 -25.75
C ARG A 133 -36.82 -0.34 -24.93
N TYR A 134 -36.73 -0.19 -23.61
CA TYR A 134 -37.88 -0.24 -22.70
C TYR A 134 -38.72 1.06 -22.65
N MET A 135 -38.25 2.19 -23.17
CA MET A 135 -39.05 3.43 -23.19
C MET A 135 -40.14 3.46 -24.27
N ASN A 136 -40.12 2.55 -25.24
CA ASN A 136 -41.14 2.46 -26.30
C ASN A 136 -42.45 1.78 -25.86
N TYR A 137 -42.63 1.46 -24.57
CA TYR A 137 -43.91 0.93 -24.08
C TYR A 137 -44.96 2.05 -23.98
N PRO A 138 -46.16 1.87 -24.56
CA PRO A 138 -47.23 2.85 -24.46
C PRO A 138 -47.62 3.09 -22.99
N HIS A 139 -47.96 4.34 -22.65
CA HIS A 139 -48.25 4.79 -21.28
C HIS A 139 -49.33 3.95 -20.59
N GLU A 140 -50.30 3.44 -21.34
CA GLU A 140 -51.39 2.58 -20.86
C GLU A 140 -50.87 1.26 -20.24
N TRP A 141 -49.73 0.75 -20.74
CA TRP A 141 -49.11 -0.47 -20.24
C TRP A 141 -48.42 -0.27 -18.89
N LYS A 142 -47.94 0.95 -18.58
CA LYS A 142 -47.35 1.28 -17.27
C LYS A 142 -48.40 1.22 -16.15
N VAL A 143 -49.59 1.77 -16.39
CA VAL A 143 -50.70 1.77 -15.41
C VAL A 143 -51.23 0.34 -15.17
N PHE A 144 -51.28 -0.49 -16.21
CA PHE A 144 -51.69 -1.89 -16.09
C PHE A 144 -50.66 -2.73 -15.31
N LYS A 145 -49.36 -2.45 -15.51
CA LYS A 145 -48.26 -3.11 -14.82
C LYS A 145 -48.25 -2.83 -13.32
N ASP A 146 -48.49 -1.57 -12.93
CA ASP A 146 -48.54 -1.15 -11.51
C ASP A 146 -49.74 -1.76 -10.78
N PHE A 147 -50.86 -2.03 -11.46
CA PHE A 147 -52.05 -2.61 -10.84
C PHE A 147 -52.00 -4.13 -10.61
N ILE A 148 -51.24 -4.88 -11.43
CA ILE A 148 -51.24 -6.36 -11.37
C ILE A 148 -50.06 -6.92 -10.56
N ASN A 149 -49.14 -6.07 -10.07
CA ASN A 149 -47.88 -6.55 -9.46
C ASN A 149 -47.13 -7.51 -10.42
N TYR A 150 -47.32 -7.30 -11.73
CA TYR A 150 -46.75 -8.15 -12.76
C TYR A 150 -45.32 -7.68 -13.02
N GLU A 151 -44.40 -8.22 -12.23
CA GLU A 151 -42.98 -8.10 -12.52
C GLU A 151 -42.70 -8.97 -13.74
N SER A 152 -42.54 -8.35 -14.91
CA SER A 152 -42.20 -9.09 -16.13
C SER A 152 -40.87 -9.82 -15.92
N SER A 153 -40.71 -10.99 -16.55
CA SER A 153 -39.43 -11.72 -16.49
C SER A 153 -38.23 -10.86 -16.93
N GLU A 154 -38.49 -9.85 -17.78
CA GLU A 154 -37.53 -8.84 -18.22
C GLU A 154 -37.18 -7.83 -17.13
N GLU A 155 -38.15 -7.34 -16.34
CA GLU A 155 -37.84 -6.45 -15.21
C GLU A 155 -37.04 -7.17 -14.13
N ARG A 156 -37.34 -8.46 -13.86
CA ARG A 156 -36.54 -9.28 -12.95
C ARG A 156 -35.10 -9.42 -13.42
N ARG A 157 -34.90 -9.69 -14.72
CA ARG A 157 -33.56 -9.75 -15.32
C ARG A 157 -32.85 -8.40 -15.23
N PHE A 158 -33.54 -7.32 -15.52
CA PHE A 158 -32.99 -5.97 -15.43
C PHE A 158 -32.57 -5.60 -13.99
N ARG A 159 -33.39 -5.89 -12.98
CA ARG A 159 -33.02 -5.71 -11.57
C ARG A 159 -31.82 -6.57 -11.17
N GLN A 160 -31.81 -7.84 -11.58
CA GLN A 160 -30.67 -8.73 -11.32
C GLN A 160 -29.38 -8.24 -11.98
N GLU A 161 -29.45 -7.70 -13.20
CA GLU A 161 -28.31 -7.12 -13.92
C GLU A 161 -27.79 -5.84 -13.24
N ILE A 162 -28.69 -4.98 -12.74
CA ILE A 162 -28.32 -3.79 -11.96
C ILE A 162 -27.64 -4.20 -10.65
N GLU A 163 -28.23 -5.14 -9.90
CA GLU A 163 -27.66 -5.63 -8.65
C GLU A 163 -26.28 -6.28 -8.88
N TYR A 164 -26.13 -7.03 -9.96
CA TYR A 164 -24.86 -7.63 -10.36
C TYR A 164 -23.82 -6.57 -10.74
N GLY A 165 -24.21 -5.56 -11.52
CA GLY A 165 -23.35 -4.44 -11.90
C GLY A 165 -22.86 -3.65 -10.69
N PHE A 166 -23.77 -3.30 -9.77
CA PHE A 166 -23.43 -2.65 -8.50
C PHE A 166 -22.53 -3.53 -7.63
N GLY A 167 -22.78 -4.84 -7.60
CA GLY A 167 -21.93 -5.82 -6.92
C GLY A 167 -20.50 -5.82 -7.45
N ILE A 168 -20.31 -5.80 -8.77
CA ILE A 168 -18.97 -5.73 -9.40
C ILE A 168 -18.27 -4.42 -9.03
N GLU A 169 -18.98 -3.29 -9.10
CA GLU A 169 -18.41 -1.98 -8.76
C GLU A 169 -17.97 -1.93 -7.29
N MET A 170 -18.80 -2.43 -6.37
CA MET A 170 -18.47 -2.51 -4.95
C MET A 170 -17.24 -3.41 -4.69
N VAL A 171 -17.13 -4.55 -5.38
CA VAL A 171 -15.95 -5.42 -5.29
C VAL A 171 -14.70 -4.69 -5.79
N LEU A 172 -14.81 -3.93 -6.88
CA LEU A 172 -13.70 -3.19 -7.46
C LEU A 172 -13.23 -2.04 -6.56
N VAL A 173 -14.16 -1.30 -5.95
CA VAL A 173 -13.87 -0.28 -4.93
C VAL A 173 -13.13 -0.91 -3.74
N CYS A 174 -13.60 -2.06 -3.24
CA CYS A 174 -12.92 -2.80 -2.19
C CYS A 174 -11.49 -3.22 -2.59
N MET A 175 -11.29 -3.68 -3.83
CA MET A 175 -9.96 -4.05 -4.33
C MET A 175 -9.02 -2.85 -4.39
N VAL A 176 -9.49 -1.70 -4.89
CA VAL A 176 -8.71 -0.44 -4.92
C VAL A 176 -8.34 -0.02 -3.50
N PHE A 177 -9.27 -0.11 -2.54
CA PHE A 177 -8.99 0.21 -1.14
C PHE A 177 -7.93 -0.70 -0.53
N VAL A 178 -8.06 -2.03 -0.68
CA VAL A 178 -7.09 -3.01 -0.17
C VAL A 178 -5.70 -2.77 -0.74
N ILE A 179 -5.60 -2.44 -2.04
CA ILE A 179 -4.32 -2.16 -2.70
C ILE A 179 -3.77 -0.79 -2.31
N GLY A 180 -4.63 0.20 -2.09
CA GLY A 180 -4.23 1.49 -1.52
C GLY A 180 -3.60 1.33 -0.13
N VAL A 181 -4.19 0.50 0.74
CA VAL A 181 -3.61 0.15 2.05
C VAL A 181 -2.27 -0.57 1.89
N GLN A 182 -2.19 -1.55 0.98
CA GLN A 182 -0.92 -2.24 0.67
C GLN A 182 0.16 -1.25 0.22
N PHE A 183 -0.18 -0.31 -0.67
CA PHE A 183 0.75 0.69 -1.17
C PHE A 183 1.22 1.65 -0.08
N ALA A 184 0.31 2.09 0.80
CA ALA A 184 0.65 2.93 1.95
C ALA A 184 1.62 2.21 2.92
N LEU A 185 1.36 0.93 3.23
CA LEU A 185 2.23 0.13 4.08
C LEU A 185 3.60 -0.14 3.44
N LEU A 186 3.65 -0.38 2.12
CA LEU A 186 4.89 -0.52 1.37
C LEU A 186 5.72 0.77 1.41
N ASN A 187 5.09 1.92 1.17
CA ASN A 187 5.76 3.23 1.25
C ASN A 187 6.28 3.52 2.65
N ALA A 188 5.48 3.24 3.70
CA ALA A 188 5.91 3.40 5.08
C ALA A 188 7.13 2.51 5.40
N THR A 189 7.13 1.26 4.91
CA THR A 189 8.23 0.31 5.11
C THR A 189 9.49 0.71 4.35
N LEU A 190 9.35 1.16 3.09
CA LEU A 190 10.45 1.66 2.28
C LEU A 190 11.06 2.92 2.89
N ASN A 191 10.24 3.88 3.32
CA ASN A 191 10.70 5.10 3.98
C ASN A 191 11.43 4.79 5.30
N ALA A 192 10.92 3.86 6.11
CA ALA A 192 11.59 3.42 7.32
C ALA A 192 12.97 2.79 7.03
N LYS A 193 13.08 1.98 5.96
CA LYS A 193 14.36 1.38 5.53
C LYS A 193 15.33 2.42 4.95
N LEU A 194 14.83 3.40 4.18
CA LEU A 194 15.62 4.50 3.64
C LEU A 194 16.17 5.40 4.75
N ASP A 195 15.35 5.76 5.73
CA ASP A 195 15.78 6.53 6.90
C ASP A 195 16.85 5.75 7.69
N HIS A 196 16.64 4.44 7.92
CA HIS A 196 17.65 3.61 8.57
C HIS A 196 18.97 3.56 7.80
N SER A 197 18.92 3.39 6.48
CA SER A 197 20.10 3.38 5.61
C SER A 197 20.84 4.73 5.64
N THR A 198 20.09 5.84 5.60
CA THR A 198 20.64 7.20 5.66
C THR A 198 21.32 7.46 7.01
N ARG A 199 20.68 7.09 8.12
CA ARG A 199 21.28 7.20 9.45
C ARG A 199 22.54 6.34 9.58
N GLN A 200 22.56 5.13 9.04
CA GLN A 200 23.76 4.29 9.04
C GLN A 200 24.91 4.91 8.24
N LYS A 201 24.62 5.50 7.07
CA LYS A 201 25.62 6.23 6.27
C LYS A 201 26.19 7.42 7.03
N GLN A 202 25.34 8.24 7.65
CA GLN A 202 25.78 9.36 8.48
C GLN A 202 26.64 8.93 9.67
N VAL A 203 26.32 7.79 10.31
CA VAL A 203 27.16 7.24 11.40
C VAL A 203 28.52 6.78 10.87
N ARG A 204 28.58 6.18 9.68
CA ARG A 204 29.85 5.78 9.04
C ARG A 204 30.68 6.99 8.64
N GLU A 205 30.07 8.01 8.05
CA GLU A 205 30.74 9.26 7.69
C GLU A 205 31.29 9.99 8.93
N LYS A 206 30.48 10.09 9.99
CA LYS A 206 30.93 10.65 11.29
C LYS A 206 32.06 9.84 11.91
N ARG A 207 32.07 8.52 11.76
CA ARG A 207 33.18 7.68 12.24
C ARG A 207 34.45 7.92 11.43
N ASN A 208 34.33 8.06 10.11
CA ASN A 208 35.46 8.30 9.22
C ASN A 208 36.07 9.70 9.42
N SER A 209 35.27 10.72 9.75
CA SER A 209 35.79 12.06 10.07
C SER A 209 36.61 12.09 11.38
N VAL A 210 36.33 11.20 12.33
CA VAL A 210 37.12 11.10 13.58
C VAL A 210 38.51 10.48 13.35
N TYR A 211 38.70 9.69 12.30
CA TYR A 211 40.01 9.14 11.93
C TYR A 211 40.88 10.10 11.09
N LEU A 212 40.37 11.28 10.75
CA LEU A 212 41.08 12.30 9.95
C LEU A 212 41.64 13.45 10.81
N ILE A 213 41.53 13.37 12.13
CA ILE A 213 42.16 14.26 13.12
C ILE A 213 43.30 13.49 13.78
#